data_AF-A0A7W1Q5E3-F1
#
_entry.id   AF-A0A7W1Q5E3-F1
#
_cell.length_a   1.000
_cell.length_b   1.000
_cell.length_c   1.000
_cell.angle_alpha   90.00
_cell.angle_beta   90.00
_cell.angle_gamma   90.00
#
_symmetry.space_group_name_H-M   'P 1'
#
loop_
_entity.id
_entity.type
_entity.pdbx_description
1 polymer ?
#
loop_
_entity_poly.entity_id
_entity_poly.type
_entity_poly.pdbx_seq_one_letter_code
_entity_poly.pdbx_strand_id
1 'polypeptide(L)'
;MLLYGAMHLCQGKSSGANPEYSALELQNAGADWLHVVDLDAEGAGAPQNVESVHRVIGVVDIPVQFHGGLRLVHTAELMLGLGVGRVVLDRALTKTEHSAAHFFKKLGNTCAAAVDSSAVAARLKAVGCPRFIYTGGVGNVEEMTLLGIPIIAIAEDARNLEAFRGVGVEGVILNVSLLQVVK
;
A
#
# COMPACT_ATOMS: atom_id res chain seq x y z
N MET A 1 14.40 5.82 4.72
CA MET A 1 13.15 5.78 3.95
C MET A 1 13.15 4.47 3.18
N LEU A 2 12.11 3.66 3.32
CA LEU A 2 11.95 2.37 2.62
C LEU A 2 11.47 2.58 1.18
N LEU A 3 11.90 1.74 0.26
CA LEU A 3 11.44 1.72 -1.12
C LEU A 3 10.38 0.63 -1.31
N TYR A 4 9.19 1.01 -1.78
CA TYR A 4 8.11 0.08 -2.08
C TYR A 4 7.98 -0.06 -3.59
N GLY A 5 8.08 -1.28 -4.11
CA GLY A 5 7.84 -1.58 -5.53
C GLY A 5 6.36 -1.76 -5.83
N ALA A 6 5.79 -0.93 -6.69
CA ALA A 6 4.38 -0.96 -7.06
C ALA A 6 4.11 -2.00 -8.16
N MET A 7 3.16 -2.89 -7.92
CA MET A 7 2.59 -3.77 -8.95
C MET A 7 1.07 -3.82 -8.86
N HIS A 8 0.43 -4.00 -10.01
CA HIS A 8 -1.03 -4.11 -10.12
C HIS A 8 -1.41 -5.49 -10.65
N LEU A 9 -2.46 -6.08 -10.08
CA LEU A 9 -3.08 -7.31 -10.54
C LEU A 9 -4.40 -6.97 -11.22
N CYS A 10 -4.61 -7.43 -12.44
CA CYS A 10 -5.82 -7.21 -13.23
C CYS A 10 -6.03 -8.35 -14.22
N GLN A 11 -7.19 -8.99 -14.20
CA GLN A 11 -7.60 -10.04 -15.11
C GLN A 11 -7.96 -9.43 -16.47
N GLY A 12 -7.50 -10.03 -17.57
CA GLY A 12 -7.92 -9.66 -18.92
C GLY A 12 -7.26 -8.42 -19.54
N LYS A 13 -6.30 -7.76 -18.87
CA LYS A 13 -5.40 -6.81 -19.55
C LYS A 13 -4.21 -7.55 -20.16
N SER A 14 -3.97 -7.29 -21.45
CA SER A 14 -3.00 -7.93 -22.34
C SER A 14 -1.53 -7.62 -22.03
N SER A 15 -1.11 -7.58 -20.76
CA SER A 15 0.31 -7.77 -20.44
C SER A 15 0.45 -9.19 -19.96
N GLY A 16 1.06 -10.07 -20.76
CA GLY A 16 1.44 -11.44 -20.38
C GLY A 16 2.50 -11.49 -19.28
N ALA A 17 2.43 -10.59 -18.30
CA ALA A 17 3.32 -10.48 -17.18
C ALA A 17 2.87 -11.49 -16.12
N ASN A 18 3.64 -12.56 -16.00
CA ASN A 18 3.58 -13.46 -14.87
C ASN A 18 3.83 -12.61 -13.59
N PRO A 19 2.90 -12.57 -12.61
CA PRO A 19 3.01 -11.67 -11.46
C PRO A 19 4.24 -11.97 -10.60
N GLU A 20 4.69 -13.23 -10.55
CA GLU A 20 5.92 -13.65 -9.90
C GLU A 20 7.15 -13.00 -10.56
N TYR A 21 7.20 -12.94 -11.89
CA TYR A 21 8.27 -12.27 -12.63
C TYR A 21 8.30 -10.77 -12.33
N SER A 22 7.15 -10.08 -12.37
CA SER A 22 7.09 -8.65 -12.04
C SER A 22 7.46 -8.36 -10.59
N ALA A 23 7.07 -9.23 -9.66
CA ALA A 23 7.46 -9.12 -8.26
C ALA A 23 8.98 -9.26 -8.07
N LEU A 24 9.60 -10.26 -8.72
CA LEU A 24 11.05 -10.44 -8.71
C LEU A 24 11.80 -9.28 -9.37
N GLU A 25 11.25 -8.73 -10.46
CA GLU A 25 11.83 -7.55 -11.12
C GLU A 25 11.89 -6.34 -10.16
N LEU A 26 10.81 -6.08 -9.42
CA LEU A 26 10.78 -5.02 -8.41
C LEU A 26 11.74 -5.27 -7.24
N GLN A 27 11.82 -6.51 -6.74
CA GLN A 27 12.80 -6.89 -5.70
C GLN A 27 14.23 -6.65 -6.19
N ASN A 28 14.57 -7.15 -7.39
CA ASN A 28 15.90 -7.01 -7.97
C ASN A 28 16.24 -5.54 -8.26
N ALA A 29 15.25 -4.73 -8.64
CA ALA A 29 15.37 -3.28 -8.79
C ALA A 29 15.57 -2.55 -7.45
N GLY A 30 15.46 -3.23 -6.30
CA GLY A 30 15.79 -2.64 -4.99
C GLY A 30 14.62 -2.27 -4.10
N ALA A 31 13.43 -2.79 -4.37
CA ALA A 31 12.32 -2.64 -3.44
C ALA A 31 12.65 -3.34 -2.10
N ASP A 32 12.39 -2.66 -0.99
CA ASP A 32 12.41 -3.22 0.37
C ASP A 32 11.07 -3.90 0.72
N TRP A 33 10.00 -3.50 0.04
CA TRP A 33 8.63 -4.01 0.19
C TRP A 33 7.95 -4.06 -1.17
N LEU A 34 7.03 -4.99 -1.38
CA LEU A 34 6.10 -4.93 -2.52
C LEU A 34 4.80 -4.26 -2.12
N HIS A 35 4.32 -3.32 -2.94
CA HIS A 35 2.98 -2.75 -2.85
C HIS A 35 2.12 -3.31 -3.98
N VAL A 36 1.26 -4.27 -3.65
CA VAL A 36 0.41 -5.01 -4.58
C VAL A 36 -1.01 -4.46 -4.52
N VAL A 37 -1.53 -3.98 -5.66
CA VAL A 37 -2.91 -3.51 -5.79
C VAL A 37 -3.71 -4.48 -6.66
N ASP A 38 -4.76 -5.07 -6.10
CA ASP A 38 -5.75 -5.86 -6.82
C ASP A 38 -6.81 -4.94 -7.43
N LEU A 39 -6.66 -4.63 -8.72
CA LEU A 39 -7.56 -3.73 -9.44
C LEU A 39 -8.92 -4.37 -9.73
N ASP A 40 -9.00 -5.70 -9.80
CA ASP A 40 -10.27 -6.38 -10.05
C ASP A 40 -11.14 -6.49 -8.78
N ALA A 41 -10.54 -6.25 -7.62
CA ALA A 41 -11.28 -6.15 -6.36
C ALA A 41 -12.15 -4.88 -6.27
N GLU A 42 -11.88 -3.88 -7.13
CA GLU A 42 -12.71 -2.70 -7.27
C GLU A 42 -14.13 -3.11 -7.73
N GLY A 43 -15.16 -2.61 -7.04
CA GLY A 43 -16.55 -3.01 -7.30
C GLY A 43 -16.92 -4.38 -6.72
N ALA A 44 -16.09 -5.41 -6.87
CA ALA A 44 -16.33 -6.77 -6.36
C ALA A 44 -16.41 -6.83 -4.82
N GLY A 45 -15.62 -6.01 -4.14
CA GLY A 45 -15.64 -5.91 -2.67
C GLY A 45 -15.00 -7.08 -1.93
N ALA A 46 -14.24 -7.90 -2.64
CA ALA A 46 -13.36 -8.95 -2.13
C ALA A 46 -12.13 -9.06 -3.06
N PRO A 47 -10.97 -9.50 -2.55
CA PRO A 47 -9.82 -9.82 -3.39
C PRO A 47 -10.19 -10.82 -4.49
N GLN A 48 -9.77 -10.55 -5.72
CA GLN A 48 -10.00 -11.40 -6.89
C GLN A 48 -8.74 -12.15 -7.32
N ASN A 49 -7.56 -11.70 -6.87
CA ASN A 49 -6.27 -12.25 -7.30
C ASN A 49 -5.51 -12.97 -6.17
N VAL A 50 -6.23 -13.60 -5.23
CA VAL A 50 -5.67 -14.27 -4.04
C VAL A 50 -4.57 -15.29 -4.40
N GLU A 51 -4.80 -16.11 -5.41
CA GLU A 51 -3.82 -17.12 -5.84
C GLU A 51 -2.54 -16.48 -6.38
N SER A 52 -2.67 -15.41 -7.18
CA SER A 52 -1.52 -14.66 -7.69
C SER A 52 -0.72 -14.01 -6.56
N VAL A 53 -1.39 -13.45 -5.55
CA VAL A 53 -0.72 -12.90 -4.36
C VAL A 53 0.04 -14.00 -3.61
N HIS A 54 -0.56 -15.19 -3.43
CA HIS A 54 0.11 -16.31 -2.78
C HIS A 54 1.35 -16.78 -3.56
N ARG A 55 1.28 -16.86 -4.89
CA ARG A 55 2.45 -17.20 -5.72
C ARG A 55 3.56 -16.13 -5.64
N VAL A 56 3.18 -14.85 -5.63
CA VAL A 56 4.13 -13.73 -5.43
C VAL A 56 4.85 -13.86 -4.09
N ILE A 57 4.13 -14.07 -2.99
CA ILE A 57 4.71 -14.26 -1.66
C ILE A 57 5.71 -15.43 -1.65
N GLY A 58 5.45 -16.50 -2.42
CA GLY A 58 6.32 -17.67 -2.48
C GLY A 58 7.63 -17.48 -3.24
N VAL A 59 7.80 -16.40 -4.03
CA VAL A 59 9.00 -16.17 -4.84
C VAL A 59 9.86 -15.00 -4.38
N VAL A 60 9.30 -14.07 -3.59
CA VAL A 60 10.03 -12.90 -3.11
C VAL A 60 10.50 -13.08 -1.67
N ASP A 61 11.66 -12.50 -1.36
CA ASP A 61 12.25 -12.45 -0.02
C ASP A 61 11.82 -11.20 0.77
N ILE A 62 11.22 -10.23 0.08
CA ILE A 62 10.74 -8.98 0.68
C ILE A 62 9.26 -9.05 1.06
N PRO A 63 8.85 -8.36 2.14
CA PRO A 63 7.46 -8.37 2.60
C PRO A 63 6.49 -7.75 1.60
N VAL A 64 5.28 -8.32 1.55
CA VAL A 64 4.18 -7.87 0.69
C VAL A 64 3.19 -7.01 1.47
N GLN A 65 2.88 -5.83 0.93
CA GLN A 65 1.77 -4.97 1.30
C GLN A 65 0.66 -5.10 0.25
N PHE A 66 -0.55 -5.48 0.68
CA PHE A 66 -1.68 -5.75 -0.23
C PHE A 66 -2.81 -4.73 -0.08
N HIS A 67 -3.35 -4.29 -1.21
CA HIS A 67 -4.51 -3.41 -1.32
C HIS A 67 -5.55 -3.98 -2.29
N GLY A 68 -6.83 -4.00 -1.91
CA GLY A 68 -7.93 -4.35 -2.82
C GLY A 68 -9.01 -5.23 -2.19
N GLY A 69 -10.24 -4.72 -2.08
CA GLY A 69 -11.42 -5.50 -1.70
C GLY A 69 -11.51 -5.89 -0.23
N LEU A 70 -10.83 -5.18 0.66
CA LEU A 70 -10.73 -5.53 2.07
C LEU A 70 -11.86 -4.93 2.89
N ARG A 71 -13.11 -5.25 2.56
CA ARG A 71 -14.31 -4.66 3.19
C ARG A 71 -14.66 -5.25 4.56
N LEU A 72 -14.11 -6.42 4.89
CA LEU A 72 -14.33 -7.12 6.15
C LEU A 72 -12.99 -7.44 6.81
N VAL A 73 -12.94 -7.33 8.14
CA VAL A 73 -11.74 -7.68 8.93
C VAL A 73 -11.34 -9.13 8.68
N HIS A 74 -12.31 -10.04 8.56
CA HIS A 74 -12.02 -11.44 8.27
C HIS A 74 -11.26 -11.63 6.95
N THR A 75 -11.62 -10.90 5.90
CA THR A 75 -10.91 -10.94 4.62
C THR A 75 -9.48 -10.44 4.75
N ALA A 76 -9.26 -9.40 5.55
CA ALA A 76 -7.93 -8.89 5.86
C ALA A 76 -7.09 -9.92 6.64
N GLU A 77 -7.67 -10.59 7.64
CA GLU A 77 -7.02 -11.67 8.39
C GLU A 77 -6.64 -12.85 7.48
N LEU A 78 -7.49 -13.21 6.52
CA LEU A 78 -7.18 -14.25 5.54
C LEU A 78 -5.94 -13.88 4.70
N MET A 79 -5.88 -12.65 4.18
CA MET A 79 -4.72 -12.20 3.41
C MET A 79 -3.44 -12.19 4.26
N LEU A 80 -3.52 -11.71 5.51
CA LEU A 80 -2.39 -11.78 6.45
C LEU A 80 -1.96 -13.23 6.73
N GLY A 81 -2.91 -14.16 6.87
CA GLY A 81 -2.66 -15.58 7.03
C GLY A 81 -1.99 -16.26 5.84
N LEU A 82 -2.10 -15.69 4.63
CA LEU A 82 -1.38 -16.14 3.43
C LEU A 82 0.09 -15.68 3.40
N GLY A 83 0.53 -14.85 4.35
CA GLY A 83 1.88 -14.30 4.41
C GLY A 83 1.99 -12.84 3.95
N VAL A 84 0.86 -12.15 3.68
CA VAL A 84 0.88 -10.69 3.50
C VAL A 84 1.37 -10.05 4.79
N GLY A 85 2.40 -9.21 4.69
CA GLY A 85 2.97 -8.49 5.84
C GLY A 85 2.14 -7.29 6.27
N ARG A 86 1.43 -6.65 5.33
CA ARG A 86 0.53 -5.54 5.63
C ARG A 86 -0.65 -5.43 4.68
N VAL A 87 -1.82 -5.08 5.21
CA VAL A 87 -3.01 -4.77 4.39
C VAL A 87 -3.31 -3.27 4.35
N VAL A 88 -3.82 -2.77 3.23
CA VAL A 88 -4.21 -1.37 3.05
C VAL A 88 -5.71 -1.26 2.88
N LEU A 89 -6.37 -0.57 3.82
CA LEU A 89 -7.81 -0.42 3.83
C LEU A 89 -8.30 0.43 2.66
N ASP A 90 -9.43 0.01 2.08
CA ASP A 90 -10.10 0.72 1.00
C ASP A 90 -10.57 2.11 1.42
N ARG A 91 -10.51 3.05 0.48
CA ARG A 91 -11.02 4.42 0.70
C ARG A 91 -12.50 4.43 1.10
N ALA A 92 -13.28 3.42 0.68
CA ALA A 92 -14.66 3.28 1.13
C ALA A 92 -14.80 3.07 2.64
N LEU A 93 -13.89 2.32 3.26
CA LEU A 93 -13.87 2.10 4.71
C LEU A 93 -13.37 3.32 5.49
N THR A 94 -12.58 4.18 4.85
CA THR A 94 -12.04 5.40 5.47
C THR A 94 -13.02 6.57 5.43
N LYS A 95 -14.21 6.43 4.80
CA LYS A 95 -15.25 7.47 4.79
C LYS A 95 -15.89 7.70 6.15
N THR A 96 -16.02 6.65 6.97
CA THR A 96 -16.59 6.73 8.32
C THR A 96 -15.62 6.16 9.36
N GLU A 97 -15.46 6.87 10.46
CA GLU A 97 -14.53 6.55 11.53
C GLU A 97 -14.85 5.20 12.18
N HIS A 98 -16.13 4.89 12.35
CA HIS A 98 -16.57 3.67 13.00
C HIS A 98 -16.13 2.40 12.24
N SER A 99 -16.23 2.42 10.91
CA SER A 99 -15.85 1.28 10.07
C SER A 99 -14.35 1.04 10.11
N ALA A 100 -13.53 2.10 10.02
CA ALA A 100 -12.07 1.99 10.04
C ALA A 100 -11.52 1.63 11.43
N ALA A 101 -12.09 2.20 12.51
CA ALA A 101 -11.66 1.96 13.89
C ALA A 101 -11.64 0.47 14.25
N HIS A 102 -12.63 -0.28 13.76
CA HIS A 102 -12.71 -1.72 14.00
C HIS A 102 -11.51 -2.48 13.40
N PHE A 103 -11.09 -2.13 12.19
CA PHE A 103 -9.91 -2.71 11.55
C PHE A 103 -8.64 -2.37 12.32
N PHE A 104 -8.43 -1.10 12.67
CA PHE A 104 -7.23 -0.67 13.39
C PHE A 104 -7.09 -1.38 14.74
N LYS A 105 -8.18 -1.51 15.49
CA LYS A 105 -8.20 -2.23 16.76
C LYS A 105 -7.87 -3.72 16.61
N LYS A 106 -8.31 -4.35 15.53
CA LYS A 106 -8.14 -5.79 15.29
C LYS A 106 -6.79 -6.15 14.69
N LEU A 107 -6.31 -5.35 13.75
CA LEU A 107 -5.14 -5.65 12.94
C LEU A 107 -3.87 -4.94 13.46
N GLY A 108 -4.02 -3.81 14.18
CA GLY A 108 -2.88 -3.06 14.68
C GLY A 108 -1.90 -2.70 13.56
N ASN A 109 -0.59 -2.88 13.80
CA ASN A 109 0.47 -2.47 12.86
C ASN A 109 0.50 -3.23 11.53
N THR A 110 -0.27 -4.30 11.37
CA THR A 110 -0.38 -5.04 10.10
C THR A 110 -1.39 -4.42 9.13
N CYS A 111 -2.01 -3.29 9.48
CA CYS A 111 -2.83 -2.52 8.55
C CYS A 111 -2.30 -1.10 8.32
N ALA A 112 -2.77 -0.47 7.24
CA ALA A 112 -2.58 0.95 6.93
C ALA A 112 -3.85 1.47 6.24
N ALA A 113 -4.05 2.78 6.21
CA ALA A 113 -5.16 3.41 5.50
C ALA A 113 -4.68 4.29 4.35
N ALA A 114 -5.32 4.14 3.18
CA ALA A 114 -5.12 5.06 2.07
C ALA A 114 -5.85 6.39 2.34
N VAL A 115 -5.13 7.50 2.20
CA VAL A 115 -5.61 8.86 2.46
C VAL A 115 -5.08 9.83 1.42
N ASP A 116 -5.89 10.83 1.09
CA ASP A 116 -5.57 11.86 0.08
C ASP A 116 -5.49 13.28 0.66
N SER A 117 -5.80 13.45 1.95
CA SER A 117 -5.81 14.75 2.62
C SER A 117 -5.53 14.63 4.12
N SER A 118 -4.97 15.71 4.69
CA SER A 118 -4.72 15.84 6.12
C SER A 118 -5.99 15.79 6.95
N ALA A 119 -7.10 16.30 6.43
CA ALA A 119 -8.41 16.24 7.09
C ALA A 119 -8.89 14.80 7.30
N VAL A 120 -8.78 13.93 6.28
CA VAL A 120 -9.12 12.50 6.42
C VAL A 120 -8.13 11.80 7.34
N ALA A 121 -6.84 12.07 7.18
CA ALA A 121 -5.79 11.47 8.00
C ALA A 121 -5.95 11.82 9.49
N ALA A 122 -6.28 13.07 9.83
CA ALA A 122 -6.54 13.49 11.21
C ALA A 122 -7.73 12.73 11.84
N ARG A 123 -8.82 12.52 11.09
CA ARG A 123 -9.98 11.73 11.54
C ARG A 123 -9.61 10.28 11.81
N LEU A 124 -8.84 9.66 10.90
CA LEU A 124 -8.40 8.28 11.06
C LEU A 124 -7.36 8.11 12.18
N LYS A 125 -6.48 9.09 12.38
CA LYS A 125 -5.56 9.15 13.54
C LYS A 125 -6.35 9.13 14.84
N ALA A 126 -7.43 9.91 14.95
CA ALA A 126 -8.26 9.97 16.15
C ALA A 126 -8.90 8.62 16.53
N VAL A 127 -9.04 7.71 15.56
CA VAL A 127 -9.54 6.34 15.80
C VAL A 127 -8.46 5.26 15.76
N GLY A 128 -7.18 5.65 15.84
CA GLY A 128 -6.06 4.74 16.05
C GLY A 128 -5.44 4.17 14.77
N CYS A 129 -5.53 4.87 13.64
CA CYS A 129 -4.82 4.46 12.43
C CYS A 129 -3.31 4.35 12.68
N PRO A 130 -2.68 3.20 12.41
CA PRO A 130 -1.26 2.98 12.71
C PRO A 130 -0.31 3.52 11.63
N ARG A 131 -0.79 3.71 10.39
CA ARG A 131 0.02 4.10 9.24
C ARG A 131 -0.83 4.60 8.08
N PHE A 132 -0.31 5.57 7.34
CA PHE A 132 -0.96 6.11 6.14
C PHE A 132 -0.24 5.71 4.85
N ILE A 133 -1.02 5.41 3.81
CA ILE A 133 -0.60 5.44 2.42
C ILE A 133 -1.13 6.75 1.82
N TYR A 134 -0.24 7.69 1.57
CA TYR A 134 -0.60 9.00 1.06
C TYR A 134 -0.69 9.00 -0.46
N THR A 135 -1.90 9.25 -0.97
CA THR A 135 -2.21 9.26 -2.40
C THR A 135 -2.52 10.67 -2.93
N GLY A 136 -2.19 11.72 -2.15
CA GLY A 136 -2.48 13.12 -2.52
C GLY A 136 -1.37 13.81 -3.32
N GLY A 137 -0.38 13.06 -3.81
CA GLY A 137 0.78 13.59 -4.53
C GLY A 137 1.80 14.25 -3.61
N VAL A 138 2.49 15.29 -4.10
CA VAL A 138 3.58 15.97 -3.35
C VAL A 138 3.06 17.06 -2.41
N GLY A 139 1.93 17.68 -2.75
CA GLY A 139 1.32 18.71 -1.92
C GLY A 139 0.93 18.16 -0.55
N ASN A 140 1.07 18.97 0.50
CA ASN A 140 0.65 18.66 1.88
C ASN A 140 1.34 17.47 2.57
N VAL A 141 2.35 16.83 1.96
CA VAL A 141 3.07 15.71 2.62
C VAL A 141 3.72 16.14 3.94
N GLU A 142 4.17 17.39 4.06
CA GLU A 142 4.73 17.95 5.30
C GLU A 142 3.67 18.08 6.40
N GLU A 143 2.50 18.63 6.06
CA GLU A 143 1.37 18.69 7.00
C GLU A 143 0.98 17.29 7.47
N MET A 144 1.02 16.32 6.56
CA MET A 144 0.75 14.93 6.88
C MET A 144 1.77 14.38 7.88
N THR A 145 3.08 14.62 7.71
CA THR A 145 4.09 14.10 8.65
C THR A 145 4.00 14.71 10.04
N LEU A 146 3.49 15.96 10.17
CA LEU A 146 3.18 16.58 11.47
C LEU A 146 2.10 15.84 12.26
N LEU A 147 1.33 14.93 11.63
CA LEU A 147 0.39 14.08 12.35
C LEU A 147 1.09 13.04 13.26
N GLY A 148 2.39 12.79 13.08
CA GLY A 148 3.16 11.85 13.91
C GLY A 148 2.77 10.38 13.70
N ILE A 149 2.04 10.08 12.64
CA ILE A 149 1.73 8.71 12.19
C ILE A 149 2.67 8.40 11.02
N PRO A 150 3.30 7.22 10.94
CA PRO A 150 4.16 6.85 9.81
C PRO A 150 3.42 6.96 8.47
N ILE A 151 4.11 7.51 7.46
CA ILE A 151 3.52 7.80 6.15
C ILE A 151 4.36 7.17 5.06
N ILE A 152 3.69 6.49 4.14
CA ILE A 152 4.27 6.03 2.88
C ILE A 152 3.62 6.85 1.77
N ALA A 153 4.43 7.58 1.00
CA ALA A 153 3.93 8.39 -0.10
C ALA A 153 4.05 7.65 -1.45
N ILE A 154 3.28 8.05 -2.44
CA ILE A 154 3.43 7.57 -3.82
C ILE A 154 4.19 8.62 -4.61
N ALA A 155 5.28 8.23 -5.28
CA ALA A 155 6.00 9.11 -6.20
C ALA A 155 5.78 8.64 -7.64
N GLU A 156 5.32 9.56 -8.49
CA GLU A 156 5.07 9.30 -9.91
C GLU A 156 6.30 9.63 -10.76
N ASP A 157 7.17 10.50 -10.27
CA ASP A 157 8.42 10.90 -10.92
C ASP A 157 9.56 11.17 -9.91
N ALA A 158 10.78 11.36 -10.41
CA ALA A 158 11.96 11.65 -9.60
C ALA A 158 11.86 12.96 -8.80
N ARG A 159 11.08 13.94 -9.29
CA ARG A 159 10.88 15.22 -8.57
C ARG A 159 10.02 15.00 -7.32
N ASN A 160 9.00 14.16 -7.41
CA ASN A 160 8.18 13.77 -6.26
C ASN A 160 9.05 13.09 -5.20
N LEU A 161 9.91 12.17 -5.61
CA LEU A 161 10.81 11.46 -4.70
C LEU A 161 11.75 12.40 -3.95
N GLU A 162 12.39 13.33 -4.66
CA GLU A 162 13.28 14.32 -4.02
C GLU A 162 12.53 15.19 -3.03
N ALA A 163 11.30 15.60 -3.37
CA ALA A 163 10.46 16.34 -2.44
C ALA A 163 10.20 15.55 -1.15
N PHE A 164 10.04 14.22 -1.21
CA PHE A 164 9.78 13.39 -0.03
C PHE A 164 11.00 13.13 0.87
N ARG A 165 12.23 13.19 0.33
CA ARG A 165 13.47 12.95 1.11
C ARG A 165 13.62 13.93 2.29
N GLY A 166 13.13 15.16 2.14
CA GLY A 166 13.27 16.22 3.14
C GLY A 166 12.21 16.25 4.23
N VAL A 167 11.15 15.45 4.12
CA VAL A 167 9.91 15.66 4.91
C VAL A 167 9.61 14.55 5.92
N GLY A 168 10.47 13.53 5.99
CA GLY A 168 10.40 12.49 7.02
C GLY A 168 9.38 11.38 6.78
N VAL A 169 9.06 11.04 5.52
CA VAL A 169 8.21 9.88 5.22
C VAL A 169 8.92 8.56 5.56
N GLU A 170 8.15 7.56 6.00
CA GLU A 170 8.63 6.20 6.33
C GLU A 170 9.14 5.50 5.07
N GLY A 171 8.40 5.65 3.96
CA GLY A 171 8.73 5.04 2.68
C GLY A 171 8.07 5.70 1.49
N VAL A 172 8.46 5.28 0.29
CA VAL A 172 7.89 5.75 -0.97
C VAL A 172 7.57 4.58 -1.89
N ILE A 173 6.37 4.57 -2.45
CA ILE A 173 5.91 3.64 -3.48
C ILE A 173 6.34 4.15 -4.85
N LEU A 174 7.03 3.30 -5.60
CA LEU A 174 7.71 3.59 -6.85
C LEU A 174 7.40 2.50 -7.88
N ASN A 175 7.33 2.89 -9.15
CA ASN A 175 7.36 1.92 -10.24
C ASN A 175 8.80 1.38 -10.46
N VAL A 176 8.94 0.34 -11.28
CA VAL A 176 10.23 -0.29 -11.57
C VAL A 176 11.25 0.70 -12.17
N SER A 177 10.83 1.58 -13.08
CA SER A 177 11.72 2.56 -13.72
C SER A 177 12.33 3.52 -12.70
N LEU A 178 11.54 3.99 -11.72
CA LEU A 178 12.04 4.85 -10.66
C LEU A 178 12.94 4.10 -9.69
N LEU A 179 12.61 2.86 -9.31
CA LEU A 179 13.48 2.05 -8.45
C LEU A 179 14.90 1.92 -9.02
N GLN A 180 15.01 1.69 -10.34
CA GLN A 180 16.29 1.55 -11.03
C GLN A 180 17.14 2.82 -11.04
N VAL A 181 16.55 4.01 -10.86
CA VAL A 181 17.26 5.30 -10.86
C VAL A 181 17.67 5.72 -9.43
N VAL A 182 17.05 5.14 -8.41
CA VAL A 182 17.24 5.51 -7.00
C VAL A 182 18.35 4.71 -6.31
N LYS A 183 18.71 3.55 -6.88
CA LYS A 183 19.88 2.76 -6.51
C LYS A 183 21.16 3.32 -7.11
#